data_AF-I7MEE9-F1
#
_entry.id   AF-I7MEE9-F1
#
_cell.length_a   1.000
_cell.length_b   1.000
_cell.length_c   1.000
_cell.angle_alpha   90.00
_cell.angle_beta   90.00
_cell.angle_gamma   90.00
#
_symmetry.space_group_name_H-M   'P 1'
#
loop_
_entity.id
_entity.type
_entity.pdbx_description
1 polymer ?
#
loop_
_entity_poly.entity_id
_entity_poly.type
_entity_poly.pdbx_seq_one_letter_code
_entity_poly.pdbx_strand_id
1 'polypeptide(L)'
;MGCISDKQMRNDRKTIQLSQNDKLQSSQTVNQIIISIQQLVIKLQNIYTNIINKNQKIPEHYANLEPCKILQKLRENEFLSECEIKIIECKFRLILTQMKESINKASQMLLDFNQNNTLNQSNKKILLEIIMLYESTYINFFKYQENIEYKKFMQFIQSKCPKEENEQSFSQSSSANTFKCSFLTQDTLY
;
A
#
# COMPACT_ATOMS: atom_id res chain seq x y z
N MET A 1 -36.48 -42.68 32.51
CA MET A 1 -36.82 -41.30 32.10
C MET A 1 -35.88 -40.34 32.81
N GLY A 2 -34.91 -39.76 32.10
CA GLY A 2 -33.95 -38.84 32.70
C GLY A 2 -34.49 -37.42 32.69
N CYS A 3 -34.71 -36.85 33.87
CA CYS A 3 -35.06 -35.43 34.03
C CYS A 3 -33.82 -34.58 33.70
N ILE A 4 -33.82 -33.91 32.55
CA ILE A 4 -32.85 -32.86 32.25
C ILE A 4 -33.17 -31.69 33.17
N SER A 5 -32.21 -31.30 34.01
CA SER A 5 -32.42 -30.24 35.00
C SER A 5 -32.59 -28.86 34.31
N ASP A 6 -33.52 -28.03 34.80
CA ASP A 6 -33.77 -26.66 34.32
C ASP A 6 -32.51 -25.76 34.31
N LYS A 7 -31.48 -26.12 35.09
CA LYS A 7 -30.18 -25.43 35.09
C LYS A 7 -29.41 -25.64 33.78
N GLN A 8 -29.55 -26.81 33.17
CA GLN A 8 -28.88 -27.16 31.91
C GLN A 8 -29.50 -26.39 30.73
N MET A 9 -30.85 -26.34 30.66
CA MET A 9 -31.56 -25.54 29.63
C MET A 9 -31.29 -24.03 29.73
N ARG A 10 -31.10 -23.49 30.95
CA ARG A 10 -30.76 -22.06 31.14
C ARG A 10 -29.34 -21.72 30.69
N ASN A 11 -28.39 -22.64 30.88
CA ASN A 11 -27.02 -22.46 30.38
C ASN A 11 -26.99 -22.54 28.85
N ASP A 12 -27.67 -23.51 28.24
CA ASP A 12 -27.71 -23.63 26.78
C ASP A 12 -28.32 -22.39 26.09
N ARG A 13 -29.41 -21.83 26.65
CA ARG A 13 -29.99 -20.58 26.15
C ARG A 13 -29.05 -19.37 26.25
N LYS A 14 -28.30 -19.24 27.35
CA LYS A 14 -27.31 -18.16 27.50
C LYS A 14 -26.16 -18.31 26.50
N THR A 15 -25.66 -19.52 26.28
CA THR A 15 -24.59 -19.80 25.32
C THR A 15 -25.02 -19.54 23.88
N ILE A 16 -26.28 -19.87 23.52
CA ILE A 16 -26.85 -19.58 22.20
C ILE A 16 -27.01 -18.06 21.98
N GLN A 17 -27.47 -17.31 22.99
CA GLN A 17 -27.60 -15.85 22.89
C GLN A 17 -26.25 -15.14 22.77
N LEU A 18 -25.21 -15.58 23.50
CA LEU A 18 -23.85 -15.05 23.33
C LEU A 18 -23.33 -15.31 21.91
N SER A 19 -23.46 -16.55 21.41
CA SER A 19 -23.01 -16.91 20.06
C SER A 19 -23.71 -16.11 18.94
N GLN A 20 -24.99 -15.76 19.11
CA GLN A 20 -25.72 -14.92 18.17
C GLN A 20 -25.25 -13.46 18.21
N ASN A 21 -24.97 -12.92 19.40
CA ASN A 21 -24.43 -11.56 19.55
C ASN A 21 -23.02 -11.45 18.94
N ASP A 22 -22.17 -12.45 19.14
CA ASP A 22 -20.81 -12.45 18.57
C ASP A 22 -20.82 -12.48 17.04
N LYS A 23 -21.74 -13.25 16.43
CA LYS A 23 -21.95 -13.27 14.96
C LYS A 23 -22.50 -11.95 14.43
N LEU A 24 -23.40 -11.31 15.17
CA LEU A 24 -23.93 -10.00 14.79
C LEU A 24 -22.83 -8.93 14.83
N GLN A 25 -22.03 -8.92 15.89
CA GLN A 25 -20.95 -7.96 16.08
C GLN A 25 -19.83 -8.14 15.05
N SER A 26 -19.48 -9.39 14.71
CA SER A 26 -18.50 -9.67 13.66
C SER A 26 -19.01 -9.20 12.29
N SER A 27 -20.28 -9.45 11.96
CA SER A 27 -20.92 -8.93 10.74
C SER A 27 -20.93 -7.39 10.67
N GLN A 28 -21.26 -6.72 11.78
CA GLN A 28 -21.19 -5.25 11.87
C GLN A 28 -19.77 -4.73 11.63
N THR A 29 -18.77 -5.40 12.19
CA THR A 29 -17.36 -5.05 12.01
C THR A 29 -16.92 -5.19 10.54
N VAL A 30 -17.33 -6.27 9.87
CA VAL A 30 -17.07 -6.46 8.43
C VAL A 30 -17.70 -5.34 7.60
N ASN A 31 -18.96 -4.99 7.88
CA ASN A 31 -19.63 -3.90 7.17
C ASN A 31 -18.92 -2.56 7.38
N GLN A 32 -18.42 -2.28 8.59
CA GLN A 32 -17.61 -1.08 8.85
C GLN A 32 -16.33 -1.08 8.00
N ILE A 33 -15.61 -2.20 7.93
CA ILE A 33 -14.40 -2.33 7.09
C ILE A 33 -14.75 -2.04 5.63
N ILE A 34 -15.82 -2.66 5.11
CA ILE A 34 -16.26 -2.47 3.72
C ILE A 34 -16.58 -0.99 3.45
N ILE A 35 -17.35 -0.35 4.33
CA ILE A 35 -17.73 1.07 4.19
C ILE A 35 -16.48 1.96 4.21
N SER A 36 -15.55 1.74 5.14
CA SER A 36 -14.31 2.51 5.23
C SER A 36 -13.48 2.38 3.95
N ILE A 37 -13.35 1.16 3.42
CA ILE A 37 -12.60 0.93 2.18
C ILE A 37 -13.30 1.58 0.98
N GLN A 38 -14.63 1.46 0.87
CA GLN A 38 -15.41 2.11 -0.19
C GLN A 38 -15.22 3.63 -0.17
N GLN A 39 -15.24 4.27 1.00
CA GLN A 39 -14.98 5.70 1.12
C GLN A 39 -13.58 6.09 0.63
N LEU A 40 -12.57 5.26 0.91
CA LEU A 40 -11.21 5.47 0.44
C LEU A 40 -11.07 5.25 -1.07
N VAL A 41 -11.78 4.26 -1.63
CA VAL A 41 -11.85 4.03 -3.08
C VAL A 41 -12.50 5.22 -3.80
N ILE A 42 -13.56 5.80 -3.24
CA ILE A 42 -14.19 7.02 -3.80
C ILE A 42 -13.19 8.18 -3.81
N LYS A 43 -12.43 8.38 -2.73
CA LYS A 43 -11.37 9.40 -2.70
C LYS A 43 -10.31 9.14 -3.78
N LEU A 44 -9.95 7.88 -4.00
CA LEU A 44 -9.00 7.49 -5.03
C LEU A 44 -9.55 7.80 -6.43
N GLN A 45 -10.79 7.42 -6.72
CA GLN A 45 -11.49 7.74 -7.97
C GLN A 45 -11.54 9.25 -8.22
N ASN A 46 -11.83 10.05 -7.19
CA ASN A 46 -11.82 11.50 -7.30
C ASN A 46 -10.45 12.06 -7.70
N ILE A 47 -9.34 11.42 -7.30
CA ILE A 47 -8.01 11.82 -7.78
C ILE A 47 -7.89 11.56 -9.27
N TYR A 48 -8.26 10.37 -9.76
CA TYR A 48 -8.23 10.04 -11.19
C TYR A 48 -9.10 11.00 -12.02
N THR A 49 -10.34 11.22 -11.59
CA THR A 49 -11.25 12.15 -12.25
C THR A 49 -10.67 13.55 -12.32
N ASN A 50 -10.05 14.03 -11.24
CA ASN A 50 -9.41 15.35 -11.22
C ASN A 50 -8.20 15.43 -12.16
N ILE A 51 -7.41 14.36 -12.28
CA ILE A 51 -6.25 14.33 -13.19
C ILE A 51 -6.72 14.43 -14.64
N ILE A 52 -7.69 13.59 -15.01
CA ILE A 52 -8.18 13.45 -16.39
C ILE A 52 -8.98 14.69 -16.80
N ASN A 53 -9.94 15.13 -15.98
CA ASN A 53 -10.81 16.25 -16.32
C ASN A 53 -10.06 17.59 -16.38
N LYS A 54 -9.01 17.76 -15.56
CA LYS A 54 -8.20 18.99 -15.60
C LYS A 54 -7.23 19.03 -16.78
N ASN A 55 -6.96 17.90 -17.44
CA ASN A 55 -6.04 17.82 -18.56
C ASN A 55 -6.64 16.99 -19.70
N GLN A 56 -7.30 17.68 -20.63
CA GLN A 56 -7.91 17.08 -21.82
C GLN A 56 -6.92 16.34 -22.74
N LYS A 57 -5.61 16.51 -22.54
CA LYS A 57 -4.55 15.79 -23.24
C LYS A 57 -4.32 14.38 -22.70
N ILE A 58 -4.75 14.10 -21.46
CA ILE A 58 -4.56 12.80 -20.82
C ILE A 58 -5.64 11.85 -21.34
N PRO A 59 -5.26 10.68 -21.89
CA PRO A 59 -6.24 9.71 -22.38
C PRO A 59 -7.14 9.18 -21.26
N GLU A 60 -8.45 9.07 -21.52
CA GLU A 60 -9.43 8.59 -20.52
C GLU A 60 -9.11 7.18 -20.00
N HIS A 61 -8.52 6.32 -20.83
CA HIS A 61 -8.14 4.96 -20.43
C HIS A 61 -7.09 4.92 -19.31
N TYR A 62 -6.44 6.05 -18.99
CA TYR A 62 -5.55 6.16 -17.84
C TYR A 62 -6.32 6.04 -16.51
N ALA A 63 -7.64 6.24 -16.49
CA ALA A 63 -8.49 5.99 -15.34
C ALA A 63 -8.44 4.53 -14.84
N ASN A 64 -8.11 3.59 -15.73
CA ASN A 64 -8.07 2.16 -15.43
C ASN A 64 -6.68 1.69 -15.00
N LEU A 65 -5.68 2.57 -15.00
CA LEU A 65 -4.33 2.23 -14.61
C LEU A 65 -4.20 2.17 -13.08
N GLU A 66 -3.31 1.31 -12.59
CA GLU A 66 -2.90 1.33 -11.18
C GLU A 66 -2.20 2.66 -10.82
N PRO A 67 -2.23 3.09 -9.55
CA PRO A 67 -1.65 4.36 -9.11
C PRO A 67 -0.19 4.60 -9.52
N CYS A 68 0.66 3.56 -9.50
CA CYS A 68 2.04 3.69 -9.96
C CYS A 68 2.15 3.86 -11.48
N LYS A 69 1.34 3.14 -12.26
CA LYS A 69 1.35 3.16 -13.72
C LYS A 69 0.87 4.52 -14.25
N ILE A 70 -0.18 5.10 -13.65
CA ILE A 70 -0.61 6.44 -14.03
C ILE A 70 0.49 7.47 -13.73
N LEU A 71 1.11 7.45 -12.53
CA LEU A 71 2.21 8.37 -12.21
C LEU A 71 3.38 8.24 -13.18
N GLN A 72 3.74 7.01 -13.55
CA GLN A 72 4.77 6.75 -14.56
C GLN A 72 4.39 7.38 -15.91
N LYS A 73 3.17 7.15 -16.40
CA LYS A 73 2.73 7.70 -17.67
C LYS A 73 2.61 9.22 -17.67
N LEU A 74 2.20 9.82 -16.55
CA LEU A 74 2.17 11.28 -16.38
C LEU A 74 3.57 11.88 -16.50
N ARG A 75 4.58 11.22 -15.91
CA ARG A 75 5.99 11.64 -16.03
C ARG A 75 6.55 11.43 -17.43
N GLU A 76 6.32 10.27 -18.03
CA GLU A 76 6.86 9.90 -19.36
C GLU A 76 6.37 10.81 -20.48
N ASN A 77 5.13 11.29 -20.40
CA ASN A 77 4.51 12.13 -21.43
C ASN A 77 4.50 13.61 -21.07
N GLU A 78 5.14 13.99 -19.95
CA GLU A 78 5.23 15.37 -19.47
C GLU A 78 3.86 16.08 -19.40
N PHE A 79 2.80 15.33 -19.06
CA PHE A 79 1.44 15.87 -18.99
C PHE A 79 1.25 16.87 -17.85
N LEU A 80 2.07 16.74 -16.80
CA LEU A 80 2.03 17.54 -15.58
C LEU A 80 3.45 17.86 -15.14
N SER A 81 3.62 18.96 -14.40
CA SER A 81 4.90 19.27 -13.76
C SER A 81 5.24 18.25 -12.67
N GLU A 82 6.53 18.03 -12.38
CA GLU A 82 6.95 17.10 -11.31
C GLU A 82 6.40 17.51 -9.93
N CYS A 83 6.11 18.80 -9.71
CA CYS A 83 5.47 19.27 -8.48
C CYS A 83 4.02 18.76 -8.37
N GLU A 84 3.23 18.89 -9.43
CA GLU A 84 1.85 18.38 -9.48
C GLU A 84 1.81 16.86 -9.33
N ILE A 85 2.73 16.16 -9.99
CA ILE A 85 2.87 14.71 -9.89
C ILE A 85 3.21 14.30 -8.46
N LYS A 86 4.11 14.99 -7.77
CA LYS A 86 4.41 14.74 -6.35
C LYS A 86 3.19 14.95 -5.45
N ILE A 87 2.38 15.98 -5.70
CA ILE A 87 1.16 16.21 -4.94
C ILE A 87 0.18 15.04 -5.12
N ILE A 88 0.02 14.55 -6.34
CA ILE A 88 -0.82 13.37 -6.64
C ILE A 88 -0.26 12.12 -5.94
N GLU A 89 1.05 11.91 -6.03
CA GLU A 89 1.75 10.80 -5.40
C GLU A 89 1.55 10.79 -3.87
N CYS A 90 1.67 11.94 -3.21
CA CYS A 90 1.38 12.08 -1.79
C CYS A 90 -0.07 11.71 -1.45
N LYS A 91 -1.04 12.12 -2.29
CA LYS A 91 -2.46 11.76 -2.08
C LYS A 91 -2.69 10.26 -2.22
N PHE A 92 -2.08 9.61 -3.22
CA PHE A 92 -2.14 8.16 -3.35
C PHE A 92 -1.51 7.44 -2.15
N ARG A 93 -0.32 7.86 -1.73
CA ARG A 93 0.36 7.31 -0.55
C ARG A 93 -0.52 7.41 0.71
N LEU A 94 -1.14 8.57 0.94
CA LEU A 94 -2.02 8.78 2.09
C LEU A 94 -3.21 7.80 2.08
N ILE A 95 -3.91 7.69 0.94
CA ILE A 95 -5.07 6.80 0.83
C ILE A 95 -4.66 5.34 1.02
N LEU A 96 -3.60 4.88 0.36
CA LEU A 96 -3.11 3.51 0.47
C LEU A 96 -2.62 3.18 1.88
N THR A 97 -2.08 4.15 2.59
CA THR A 97 -1.69 3.99 4.00
C THR A 97 -2.92 3.91 4.91
N GLN A 98 -3.95 4.73 4.69
CA GLN A 98 -5.21 4.66 5.44
C GLN A 98 -5.96 3.34 5.19
N MET A 99 -5.92 2.82 3.96
CA MET A 99 -6.50 1.51 3.66
C MET A 99 -5.82 0.39 4.47
N LYS A 100 -4.53 0.50 4.76
CA LYS A 100 -3.75 -0.51 5.50
C LYS A 100 -4.38 -0.88 6.84
N GLU A 101 -4.92 0.10 7.57
CA GLU A 101 -5.54 -0.15 8.88
C GLU A 101 -6.78 -1.06 8.76
N SER A 102 -7.62 -0.80 7.76
CA SER A 102 -8.80 -1.62 7.47
C SER A 102 -8.41 -3.03 7.02
N ILE A 103 -7.35 -3.15 6.23
CA ILE A 103 -6.81 -4.41 5.74
C ILE A 103 -6.19 -5.24 6.88
N ASN A 104 -5.44 -4.59 7.78
CA ASN A 104 -4.89 -5.26 8.96
C ASN A 104 -6.01 -5.80 9.86
N LYS A 105 -7.06 -5.00 10.07
CA LYS A 105 -8.23 -5.44 10.84
C LYS A 105 -8.94 -6.62 10.16
N ALA A 106 -9.16 -6.56 8.85
CA ALA A 106 -9.71 -7.67 8.08
C ALA A 106 -8.86 -8.94 8.22
N SER A 107 -7.53 -8.80 8.12
CA SER A 107 -6.59 -9.92 8.25
C SER A 107 -6.63 -10.54 9.64
N GLN A 108 -6.68 -9.71 10.69
CA GLN A 108 -6.82 -10.19 12.08
C GLN A 108 -8.12 -10.97 12.27
N MET A 109 -9.25 -10.49 11.75
CA MET A 109 -10.52 -11.21 11.84
C MET A 109 -10.50 -12.58 11.14
N LEU A 110 -9.72 -12.70 10.06
CA LEU A 110 -9.55 -13.96 9.33
C LEU A 110 -8.54 -14.91 10.00
N LEU A 111 -7.53 -14.39 10.69
CA LEU A 111 -6.49 -15.21 11.33
C LEU A 111 -6.86 -15.61 12.77
N ASP A 112 -7.62 -14.79 13.49
CA ASP A 112 -8.12 -15.11 14.82
C ASP A 112 -9.16 -16.24 14.74
N PHE A 113 -8.86 -17.38 15.34
CA PHE A 113 -9.71 -18.58 15.32
C PHE A 113 -11.13 -18.32 15.84
N ASN A 114 -11.27 -17.51 16.89
CA ASN A 114 -12.57 -17.24 17.49
C ASN A 114 -13.41 -16.33 16.58
N GLN A 115 -12.79 -15.33 15.96
CA GLN A 115 -13.49 -14.42 15.04
C GLN A 115 -13.79 -15.09 13.70
N ASN A 116 -12.86 -15.89 13.17
CA ASN A 116 -13.05 -16.63 11.92
C ASN A 116 -14.25 -17.59 12.01
N ASN A 117 -14.44 -18.27 13.14
CA ASN A 117 -15.57 -19.18 13.35
C ASN A 117 -16.93 -18.48 13.43
N THR A 118 -16.97 -17.19 13.79
CA THR A 118 -18.22 -16.41 13.78
C THR A 118 -18.53 -15.79 12.41
N LEU A 119 -17.53 -15.64 11.54
CA LEU A 119 -17.71 -15.13 10.19
C LEU A 119 -18.41 -16.16 9.28
N ASN A 120 -19.41 -15.70 8.54
CA ASN A 120 -20.00 -16.48 7.47
C ASN A 120 -19.06 -16.55 6.24
N GLN A 121 -19.30 -17.52 5.35
CA GLN A 121 -18.43 -17.76 4.20
C GLN A 121 -18.38 -16.57 3.22
N SER A 122 -19.49 -15.86 3.06
CA SER A 122 -19.58 -14.68 2.18
C SER A 122 -18.65 -13.57 2.65
N ASN A 123 -18.70 -13.24 3.94
CA ASN A 123 -17.86 -12.23 4.57
C ASN A 123 -16.38 -12.60 4.44
N LYS A 124 -16.02 -13.88 4.65
CA LYS A 124 -14.63 -14.34 4.47
C LYS A 124 -14.14 -14.08 3.05
N LYS A 125 -14.95 -14.41 2.05
CA LYS A 125 -14.61 -14.20 0.64
C LYS A 125 -14.41 -12.71 0.33
N ILE A 126 -15.32 -11.84 0.79
CA ILE A 126 -15.21 -10.39 0.59
C ILE A 126 -13.93 -9.83 1.21
N LEU A 127 -13.63 -10.19 2.47
CA LEU A 127 -12.42 -9.74 3.14
C LEU A 127 -11.15 -10.21 2.41
N LEU A 128 -11.11 -11.47 1.95
CA LEU A 128 -9.99 -12.01 1.19
C LEU A 128 -9.78 -11.27 -0.14
N GLU A 129 -10.84 -11.03 -0.90
CA GLU A 129 -10.77 -10.28 -2.16
C GLU A 129 -10.22 -8.87 -1.95
N ILE A 130 -10.72 -8.18 -0.92
CA ILE A 130 -10.24 -6.86 -0.51
C ILE A 130 -8.74 -6.88 -0.18
N ILE A 131 -8.28 -7.87 0.61
CA ILE A 131 -6.87 -8.02 1.00
C ILE A 131 -6.00 -8.25 -0.24
N MET A 132 -6.37 -9.20 -1.10
CA MET A 132 -5.58 -9.53 -2.30
C MET A 132 -5.43 -8.34 -3.25
N LEU A 133 -6.53 -7.62 -3.52
CA LEU A 133 -6.52 -6.44 -4.40
C LEU A 133 -5.65 -5.32 -3.82
N TYR A 134 -5.75 -5.11 -2.50
CA TYR A 134 -4.93 -4.12 -1.81
C TYR A 134 -3.45 -4.48 -1.85
N GLU A 135 -3.07 -5.71 -1.49
CA GLU A 135 -1.67 -6.13 -1.42
C GLU A 135 -0.97 -5.98 -2.77
N SER A 136 -1.61 -6.42 -3.85
CA SER A 136 -1.08 -6.24 -5.21
C SER A 136 -0.83 -4.76 -5.53
N THR A 137 -1.83 -3.90 -5.29
CA THR A 137 -1.75 -2.46 -5.59
C THR A 137 -0.73 -1.73 -4.71
N TYR A 138 -0.73 -2.03 -3.41
CA TYR A 138 0.15 -1.43 -2.42
C TYR A 138 1.60 -1.77 -2.69
N ILE A 139 1.91 -3.06 -2.89
CA ILE A 139 3.27 -3.52 -3.18
C ILE A 139 3.81 -2.86 -4.44
N ASN A 140 3.02 -2.82 -5.52
CA ASN A 140 3.43 -2.17 -6.77
C ASN A 140 3.68 -0.67 -6.59
N PHE A 141 2.86 0.01 -5.79
CA PHE A 141 3.01 1.44 -5.53
C PHE A 141 4.27 1.77 -4.72
N PHE A 142 4.52 1.08 -3.61
CA PHE A 142 5.68 1.38 -2.76
C PHE A 142 7.00 0.97 -3.42
N LYS A 143 7.04 -0.16 -4.15
CA LYS A 143 8.20 -0.50 -5.00
C LYS A 143 8.51 0.56 -6.04
N TYR A 144 7.47 1.15 -6.64
CA TYR A 144 7.63 2.26 -7.58
C TYR A 144 8.27 3.49 -6.92
N GLN A 145 7.83 3.86 -5.71
CA GLN A 145 8.40 4.98 -4.97
C GLN A 145 9.87 4.75 -4.62
N GLU A 146 10.20 3.58 -4.07
CA GLU A 146 11.58 3.19 -3.74
C GLU A 146 12.50 3.29 -4.96
N ASN A 147 12.04 2.83 -6.12
CA ASN A 147 12.78 2.93 -7.37
C ASN A 147 13.03 4.37 -7.81
N ILE A 148 12.08 5.30 -7.59
CA ILE A 148 12.27 6.72 -7.89
C ILE A 148 13.28 7.35 -6.96
N GLU A 149 13.17 7.09 -5.65
CA GLU A 149 14.11 7.60 -4.66
C GLU A 149 15.53 7.11 -4.94
N TYR A 150 15.67 5.82 -5.26
CA TYR A 150 16.94 5.25 -5.65
C TYR A 150 17.52 5.91 -6.93
N LYS A 151 16.70 6.12 -7.97
CA LYS A 151 17.14 6.83 -9.19
C LYS A 151 17.62 8.24 -8.89
N LYS A 152 16.89 9.00 -8.06
CA LYS A 152 17.27 10.36 -7.65
C LYS A 152 18.58 10.35 -6.87
N PHE A 153 18.76 9.39 -5.97
CA PHE A 153 20.01 9.19 -5.25
C PHE A 153 21.18 8.88 -6.20
N MET A 154 21.01 7.95 -7.14
CA MET A 154 22.06 7.60 -8.11
C MET A 154 22.44 8.78 -9.02
N GLN A 155 21.46 9.57 -9.46
CA GLN A 155 21.72 10.82 -10.20
C GLN A 155 22.50 11.82 -9.38
N PHE A 156 22.16 11.98 -8.09
CA PHE A 156 22.91 12.83 -7.17
C PHE A 156 24.38 12.37 -7.05
N ILE A 157 24.62 11.08 -6.83
CA ILE A 157 25.98 10.52 -6.76
C ILE A 157 26.75 10.78 -8.06
N GLN A 158 26.13 10.53 -9.23
CA GLN A 158 26.76 10.79 -10.53
C GLN A 158 27.07 12.27 -10.76
N SER A 159 26.23 13.19 -10.29
CA SER A 159 26.50 14.64 -10.38
C SER A 159 27.60 15.13 -9.44
N LYS A 160 27.84 14.41 -8.33
CA LYS A 160 28.87 14.74 -7.33
C LYS A 160 30.20 14.01 -7.57
N CYS A 161 30.18 12.92 -8.31
CA CYS A 161 31.35 12.19 -8.78
C CYS A 161 31.30 12.14 -10.32
N PRO A 162 31.67 13.24 -11.01
CA PRO A 162 31.81 13.20 -12.45
C PRO A 162 32.80 12.10 -12.82
N LYS A 163 32.45 11.29 -13.83
CA LYS A 163 33.41 10.35 -14.41
C LYS A 163 34.60 11.18 -14.90
N GLU A 164 35.81 10.82 -14.48
CA GLU A 164 37.02 11.27 -15.16
C GLU A 164 36.91 10.81 -16.62
N GLU A 165 36.58 11.74 -17.52
CA GLU A 165 36.79 11.56 -18.95
C GLU A 165 38.30 11.60 -19.20
N ASN A 166 38.96 10.46 -18.99
CA ASN A 166 40.29 10.23 -19.53
C ASN A 166 40.17 9.56 -20.90
N GLU A 167 39.84 10.35 -21.92
CA GLU A 167 40.38 10.12 -23.25
C GLU A 167 41.74 10.81 -23.33
N GLN A 168 42.81 10.12 -22.94
CA GLN A 168 44.15 10.37 -23.47
C GLN A 168 45.03 9.11 -23.34
N SER A 169 45.20 8.47 -24.51
CA SER A 169 46.34 7.70 -25.00
C SER A 169 47.56 7.45 -24.08
N PHE A 170 47.96 6.17 -24.02
CA PHE A 170 49.32 5.63 -23.85
C PHE A 170 50.05 5.86 -22.50
N SER A 171 50.17 4.80 -21.70
CA SER A 171 51.36 3.92 -21.67
C SER A 171 51.32 2.97 -20.47
N GLN A 172 51.92 1.79 -20.64
CA GLN A 172 51.99 0.72 -19.65
C GLN A 172 52.75 1.16 -18.39
N SER A 173 52.13 1.01 -17.21
CA SER A 173 52.82 0.48 -16.03
C SER A 173 51.81 0.03 -14.98
N SER A 174 51.93 -1.25 -14.62
CA SER A 174 51.25 -1.92 -13.52
C SER A 174 51.57 -1.30 -12.17
N SER A 175 50.55 -0.85 -11.44
CA SER A 175 50.55 -0.85 -9.97
C SER A 175 49.11 -0.82 -9.46
N ALA A 176 48.77 -1.82 -8.65
CA ALA A 176 47.49 -1.94 -7.96
C ALA A 176 47.21 -0.69 -7.12
N ASN A 177 46.10 -0.01 -7.41
CA ASN A 177 45.53 0.99 -6.50
C ASN A 177 44.11 0.56 -6.13
N THR A 178 44.00 0.01 -4.92
CA THR A 178 42.78 -0.07 -4.13
C THR A 178 42.11 1.30 -4.07
N PHE A 179 40.94 1.44 -4.68
CA PHE A 179 40.04 2.55 -4.42
C PHE A 179 39.54 2.45 -2.96
N LYS A 180 40.21 3.18 -2.06
CA LYS A 180 39.68 3.49 -0.72
C LYS A 180 38.61 4.56 -0.88
N CYS A 181 37.34 4.15 -0.84
CA CYS A 181 36.25 5.07 -0.57
C CYS A 181 36.24 5.33 0.95
N SER A 182 36.94 6.38 1.39
CA SER A 182 36.96 6.79 2.80
C SER A 182 35.65 7.52 3.12
N PHE A 183 34.68 6.81 3.70
CA PHE A 183 33.64 7.44 4.51
C PHE A 183 34.27 7.82 5.85
N LEU A 184 34.55 9.11 6.05
CA LEU A 184 34.78 9.68 7.38
C LEU A 184 33.43 10.04 8.00
N THR A 185 32.99 9.11 8.84
CA THR A 185 32.43 9.25 10.20
C THR A 185 31.54 10.45 10.58
N GLN A 186 30.44 10.06 11.24
CA GLN A 186 29.63 10.78 12.22
C GLN A 186 30.43 11.79 13.07
N ASP A 187 29.83 12.97 13.29
CA ASP A 187 29.61 13.62 14.59
C ASP A 187 29.62 15.14 14.45
N THR A 188 28.45 15.76 14.66
CA THR A 188 28.35 17.07 15.31
C THR A 188 26.96 17.20 15.91
N LEU A 189 26.82 16.72 17.14
CA LEU A 189 26.01 17.34 18.18
C LEU A 189 26.68 18.66 18.55
N TYR A 190 25.98 19.78 18.39
CA TYR A 190 25.92 20.92 19.32
C TYR A 190 24.73 21.81 18.93
#